data_AF-A0A1H1XQ59-F1
#
_entry.id   AF-A0A1H1XQ59-F1
#
_cell.length_a   1.000
_cell.length_b   1.000
_cell.length_c   1.000
_cell.angle_alpha   90.00
_cell.angle_beta   90.00
_cell.angle_gamma   90.00
#
_symmetry.space_group_name_H-M   'P 1'
#
loop_
_entity.id
_entity.type
_entity.pdbx_description
1 polymer ?
#
loop_
_entity_poly.entity_id
_entity_poly.type
_entity_poly.pdbx_seq_one_letter_code
_entity_poly.pdbx_strand_id
1 'polypeptide(L)'
;MAVDDFSISWDAPIAPSVSLGGIPLGAGVRVLEHVLSRYVVDEDLLLYKFERGPLLRLTWHGFEECTGAGGYSFSIFNEGGIKEECAIYIMLRAHEVYAIKVYGLGFTSEDIRRFSYKGVLPCGVGLGALVVGLLPFANLEFDSAEEWFYGGGGYDGLEVSGWGVRLEDEPDQIITAMCVIPGG
;
A
#
# COMPACT_ATOMS: atom_id res chain seq x y z
N MET A 1 9.23 -15.62 -13.74
CA MET A 1 9.39 -16.30 -12.44
C MET A 1 8.00 -16.68 -12.00
N ALA A 2 7.80 -17.91 -11.53
CA ALA A 2 6.49 -18.36 -11.08
C ALA A 2 6.05 -17.45 -9.91
N VAL A 3 4.89 -16.81 -10.04
CA VAL A 3 4.30 -15.90 -9.05
C VAL A 3 3.63 -16.74 -7.95
N ASP A 4 4.16 -17.94 -7.66
CA ASP A 4 3.46 -19.00 -6.93
C ASP A 4 3.87 -19.07 -5.45
N ASP A 5 4.90 -18.35 -5.05
CA ASP A 5 5.37 -18.32 -3.66
C ASP A 5 6.12 -17.01 -3.36
N PHE A 6 5.57 -16.18 -2.48
CA PHE A 6 6.17 -14.94 -2.01
C PHE A 6 5.90 -14.75 -0.51
N SER A 7 6.69 -13.90 0.14
CA SER A 7 6.50 -13.53 1.54
C SER A 7 5.99 -12.09 1.65
N ILE A 8 5.12 -11.88 2.63
CA ILE A 8 4.57 -10.57 2.95
C ILE A 8 5.29 -10.01 4.17
N SER A 9 5.91 -8.85 3.99
CA SER A 9 6.67 -8.19 5.06
C SER A 9 6.42 -6.70 5.10
N TRP A 10 6.33 -6.18 6.32
CA TRP A 10 6.08 -4.76 6.60
C TRP A 10 7.23 -3.82 6.21
N ASP A 11 8.42 -4.39 6.01
CA ASP A 11 9.63 -3.65 5.64
C ASP A 11 10.09 -4.00 4.21
N ALA A 12 9.29 -4.74 3.44
CA ALA A 12 9.66 -5.11 2.08
C ALA A 12 9.85 -3.83 1.23
N PRO A 13 10.79 -3.80 0.28
CA PRO A 13 10.94 -2.62 -0.60
C PRO A 13 9.66 -2.32 -1.40
N ILE A 14 9.45 -1.04 -1.70
CA ILE A 14 8.43 -0.61 -2.65
C ILE A 14 9.08 -0.65 -4.04
N ALA A 15 8.54 -1.47 -4.93
CA ALA A 15 9.01 -1.60 -6.30
C ALA A 15 7.88 -1.15 -7.26
N PRO A 16 7.96 0.08 -7.82
CA PRO A 16 6.98 0.59 -8.78
C PRO A 16 6.71 -0.42 -9.89
N SER A 17 5.45 -0.54 -10.32
CA SER A 17 5.01 -1.51 -11.34
C SER A 17 5.27 -2.99 -11.05
N VAL A 18 5.80 -3.35 -9.87
CA VAL A 18 6.24 -4.73 -9.58
C VAL A 18 5.59 -5.26 -8.30
N SER A 19 5.81 -4.61 -7.16
CA SER A 19 5.37 -5.15 -5.87
C SER A 19 5.37 -4.12 -4.75
N LEU A 20 4.51 -4.34 -3.75
CA LEU A 20 4.53 -3.63 -2.48
C LEU A 20 4.22 -4.60 -1.35
N GLY A 21 4.91 -4.49 -0.21
CA GLY A 21 4.75 -5.44 0.90
C GLY A 21 5.32 -6.82 0.60
N GLY A 22 6.05 -6.98 -0.50
CA GLY A 22 6.46 -8.28 -1.05
C GLY A 22 5.36 -8.96 -1.88
N ILE A 23 4.18 -8.34 -2.00
CA ILE A 23 3.07 -8.85 -2.82
C ILE A 23 3.29 -8.38 -4.27
N PRO A 24 3.45 -9.31 -5.24
CA PRO A 24 3.64 -8.95 -6.63
C PRO A 24 2.31 -8.55 -7.28
N LEU A 25 2.36 -7.52 -8.14
CA LEU A 25 1.29 -7.24 -9.08
C LEU A 25 1.13 -8.41 -10.06
N GLY A 26 -0.10 -8.67 -10.48
CA GLY A 26 -0.46 -9.81 -11.32
C GLY A 26 -0.52 -11.16 -10.59
N ALA A 27 -0.29 -11.21 -9.27
CA ALA A 27 -0.49 -12.44 -8.51
C ALA A 27 -1.96 -12.88 -8.58
N GLY A 28 -2.20 -14.14 -8.95
CA GLY A 28 -3.56 -14.69 -8.96
C GLY A 28 -4.16 -14.75 -7.56
N VAL A 29 -5.46 -14.49 -7.45
CA VAL A 29 -6.19 -14.43 -6.17
C VAL A 29 -6.02 -15.70 -5.35
N ARG A 30 -6.00 -16.88 -5.98
CA ARG A 30 -5.81 -18.16 -5.27
C ARG A 30 -4.41 -18.29 -4.66
N VAL A 31 -3.40 -17.75 -5.34
CA VAL A 31 -2.04 -17.73 -4.79
C VAL A 31 -1.97 -16.74 -3.63
N LEU A 32 -2.55 -15.56 -3.80
CA LEU A 32 -2.63 -14.57 -2.73
C LEU A 32 -3.33 -15.14 -1.48
N GLU A 33 -4.48 -15.79 -1.63
CA GLU A 33 -5.21 -16.44 -0.53
C GLU A 33 -4.35 -17.51 0.16
N HIS A 34 -3.63 -18.32 -0.61
CA HIS A 34 -2.71 -19.32 -0.07
C HIS A 34 -1.53 -18.69 0.70
N VAL A 35 -1.00 -17.56 0.24
CA VAL A 35 0.05 -16.84 0.96
C VAL A 35 -0.50 -16.17 2.22
N LEU A 36 -1.66 -15.52 2.13
CA LEU A 36 -2.32 -14.86 3.26
C LEU A 36 -2.65 -15.84 4.39
N SER A 37 -3.03 -17.08 4.08
CA SER A 37 -3.35 -18.09 5.10
C SER A 37 -2.16 -18.42 6.01
N ARG A 38 -0.93 -18.14 5.60
CA ARG A 38 0.29 -18.35 6.41
C ARG A 38 0.47 -17.30 7.50
N TYR A 39 -0.25 -16.19 7.40
CA TYR A 39 -0.13 -15.04 8.30
C TYR A 39 -1.31 -14.91 9.26
N VAL A 40 -2.27 -15.84 9.22
CA VAL A 40 -3.42 -15.86 10.13
C VAL A 40 -2.96 -16.14 11.56
N VAL A 41 -3.42 -15.31 12.49
CA VAL A 41 -3.20 -15.46 13.94
C VAL A 41 -4.49 -15.87 14.64
N ASP A 42 -5.64 -15.39 14.15
CA ASP A 42 -6.96 -15.70 14.68
C ASP A 42 -7.96 -15.72 13.51
N GLU A 43 -8.56 -16.89 13.24
CA GLU A 43 -9.52 -17.05 12.13
C GLU A 43 -10.88 -16.42 12.45
N ASP A 44 -11.33 -16.48 13.70
CA ASP A 44 -12.64 -16.00 14.12
C ASP A 44 -12.71 -14.47 14.07
N LEU A 45 -11.61 -13.82 14.46
CA LEU A 45 -11.45 -12.37 14.43
C LEU A 45 -10.83 -11.85 13.13
N LEU A 46 -10.48 -12.75 12.20
CA LEU A 46 -9.79 -12.45 10.94
C LEU A 46 -8.52 -11.62 11.18
N LEU A 47 -7.71 -12.02 12.15
CA LEU A 47 -6.47 -11.34 12.51
C LEU A 47 -5.27 -11.94 11.79
N TYR A 48 -4.44 -11.06 11.26
CA TYR A 48 -3.26 -11.38 10.47
C TYR A 48 -2.04 -10.66 11.04
N LYS A 49 -0.88 -11.30 10.96
CA LYS A 49 0.40 -10.72 11.35
C LYS A 49 1.46 -11.00 10.30
N PHE A 50 1.66 -10.03 9.41
CA PHE A 50 2.74 -10.06 8.42
C PHE A 50 4.11 -9.94 9.09
N GLU A 51 5.16 -10.35 8.38
CA GLU A 51 6.51 -10.33 8.95
C GLU A 51 6.91 -8.92 9.38
N ARG A 52 7.31 -8.80 10.65
CA ARG A 52 7.73 -7.53 11.29
C ARG A 52 6.64 -6.44 11.30
N GLY A 53 5.41 -6.80 10.98
CA GLY A 53 4.26 -5.90 10.96
C GLY A 53 3.46 -5.87 12.27
N PRO A 54 2.50 -4.94 12.37
CA PRO A 54 1.51 -4.92 13.43
C PRO A 54 0.51 -6.08 13.30
N LEU A 55 -0.33 -6.23 14.32
CA LEU A 55 -1.51 -7.09 14.23
C LEU A 55 -2.58 -6.35 13.40
N LEU A 56 -3.09 -7.02 12.38
CA LEU A 56 -4.01 -6.46 11.39
C LEU A 56 -5.32 -7.24 11.41
N ARG A 57 -6.42 -6.57 11.12
CA ARG A 57 -7.72 -7.21 10.88
C ARG A 57 -8.10 -7.09 9.42
N LEU A 58 -8.48 -8.20 8.83
CA LEU A 58 -8.89 -8.28 7.44
C LEU A 58 -10.36 -7.90 7.26
N THR A 59 -10.63 -7.11 6.22
CA THR A 59 -11.95 -6.93 5.62
C THR A 59 -11.87 -7.35 4.16
N TRP A 60 -12.74 -8.27 3.74
CA TRP A 60 -12.87 -8.69 2.34
C TRP A 60 -13.95 -7.87 1.64
N HIS A 61 -13.58 -7.26 0.52
CA HIS A 61 -14.47 -6.59 -0.41
C HIS A 61 -14.65 -7.51 -1.62
N GLY A 62 -15.77 -8.24 -1.64
CA GLY A 62 -16.12 -9.16 -2.72
C GLY A 62 -16.02 -8.54 -4.12
N PHE A 63 -16.06 -9.39 -5.14
CA PHE A 63 -16.00 -8.92 -6.52
C PHE A 63 -17.30 -8.21 -6.93
N GLU A 64 -17.17 -7.00 -7.44
CA GLU A 64 -18.24 -6.24 -8.06
C GLU A 64 -18.59 -6.85 -9.43
N GLU A 65 -19.88 -7.06 -9.68
CA GLU A 65 -20.37 -7.73 -10.91
C GLU A 65 -20.01 -6.96 -12.19
N CYS A 66 -20.04 -5.62 -12.16
CA CYS A 66 -19.85 -4.79 -13.35
C CYS A 66 -18.38 -4.56 -13.71
N THR A 67 -17.52 -4.41 -12.71
CA THR A 67 -16.12 -4.01 -12.88
C THR A 67 -15.15 -5.19 -12.73
N GLY A 68 -15.59 -6.26 -12.07
CA GLY A 68 -14.72 -7.35 -11.62
C GLY A 68 -13.68 -6.90 -10.60
N ALA A 69 -13.88 -5.75 -9.96
CA ALA A 69 -13.02 -5.22 -8.92
C ALA A 69 -13.37 -5.83 -7.57
N GLY A 70 -12.37 -6.12 -6.75
CA GLY A 70 -12.53 -6.55 -5.37
C GLY A 70 -11.29 -6.18 -4.58
N GLY A 71 -11.16 -6.64 -3.35
CA GLY A 71 -9.93 -6.40 -2.60
C GLY A 71 -9.95 -6.78 -1.13
N TYR A 72 -8.76 -6.76 -0.55
CA TYR A 72 -8.54 -7.01 0.87
C TYR A 72 -8.07 -5.71 1.54
N SER A 73 -8.77 -5.27 2.58
CA SER A 73 -8.33 -4.19 3.45
C SER A 73 -7.80 -4.75 4.75
N PHE A 74 -6.61 -4.34 5.15
CA PHE A 74 -6.03 -4.71 6.44
C PHE A 74 -5.88 -3.45 7.29
N SER A 75 -6.66 -3.39 8.38
CA SER A 75 -6.64 -2.28 9.32
C SER A 75 -5.89 -2.64 10.59
N ILE A 76 -5.27 -1.65 11.25
CA ILE A 76 -4.60 -1.90 12.53
C ILE A 76 -5.61 -2.43 13.55
N PHE A 77 -5.29 -3.57 14.16
CA PHE A 77 -6.05 -4.08 15.28
C PHE A 77 -5.42 -3.59 16.58
N ASN A 78 -6.20 -2.87 17.39
CA ASN A 78 -5.82 -2.46 18.73
C ASN A 78 -6.99 -2.74 19.69
N GLU A 79 -6.75 -3.57 20.70
CA GLU A 79 -7.73 -3.92 21.73
C GLU A 79 -8.23 -2.68 22.51
N GLY A 80 -7.48 -1.57 22.49
CA GLY A 80 -7.82 -0.30 23.13
C GLY A 80 -8.85 0.57 22.40
N GLY A 81 -9.45 0.11 21.29
CA GLY A 81 -10.56 0.82 20.63
C GLY A 81 -10.15 2.04 19.78
N ILE A 82 -8.88 2.13 19.36
CA ILE A 82 -8.48 3.11 18.33
C ILE A 82 -9.16 2.74 17.02
N LYS A 83 -9.62 3.76 16.29
CA LYS A 83 -10.22 3.68 14.95
C LYS A 83 -9.44 2.69 14.08
N GLU A 84 -10.15 1.78 13.43
CA GLU A 84 -9.60 0.87 12.42
C GLU A 84 -9.12 1.67 11.21
N GLU A 85 -7.87 2.13 11.25
CA GLU A 85 -7.24 2.77 10.12
C GLU A 85 -6.68 1.69 9.20
N CYS A 86 -7.11 1.72 7.93
CA CYS A 86 -6.59 0.85 6.89
C CYS A 86 -5.09 1.13 6.74
N ALA A 87 -4.26 0.12 6.91
CA ALA A 87 -2.81 0.23 6.82
C ALA A 87 -2.31 -0.21 5.44
N ILE A 88 -2.91 -1.28 4.89
CA ILE A 88 -2.65 -1.77 3.54
C ILE A 88 -3.94 -2.24 2.88
N TYR A 89 -4.09 -1.92 1.60
CA TYR A 89 -5.19 -2.32 0.74
C TYR A 89 -4.64 -3.03 -0.50
N ILE A 90 -5.15 -4.23 -0.77
CA ILE A 90 -4.80 -5.02 -1.95
C ILE A 90 -6.03 -5.03 -2.86
N MET A 91 -5.94 -4.33 -3.99
CA MET A 91 -6.99 -4.30 -5.00
C MET A 91 -6.83 -5.45 -5.97
N LEU A 92 -7.93 -6.12 -6.25
CA LEU A 92 -8.02 -7.17 -7.25
C LEU A 92 -8.79 -6.69 -8.46
N ARG A 93 -8.37 -7.13 -9.64
CA ARG A 93 -9.12 -6.98 -10.89
C ARG A 93 -8.91 -8.22 -11.73
N ALA A 94 -9.97 -8.73 -12.36
CA ALA A 94 -9.90 -9.95 -13.18
C ALA A 94 -9.23 -11.14 -12.45
N HIS A 95 -9.49 -11.28 -11.15
CA HIS A 95 -8.93 -12.31 -10.26
C HIS A 95 -7.39 -12.26 -10.05
N GLU A 96 -6.76 -11.12 -10.30
CA GLU A 96 -5.34 -10.89 -10.03
C GLU A 96 -5.12 -9.61 -9.22
N VAL A 97 -3.99 -9.53 -8.52
CA VAL A 97 -3.57 -8.31 -7.82
C VAL A 97 -3.31 -7.20 -8.83
N TYR A 98 -4.14 -6.17 -8.79
CA TYR A 98 -4.06 -5.04 -9.70
C TYR A 98 -3.28 -3.89 -9.08
N ALA A 99 -3.61 -3.52 -7.84
CA ALA A 99 -2.95 -2.42 -7.15
C ALA A 99 -2.75 -2.76 -5.69
N ILE A 100 -1.71 -2.20 -5.09
CA ILE A 100 -1.46 -2.34 -3.65
C ILE A 100 -1.15 -0.96 -3.10
N LYS A 101 -1.87 -0.57 -2.05
CA LYS A 101 -1.80 0.76 -1.44
C LYS A 101 -1.50 0.64 0.04
N VAL A 102 -0.59 1.48 0.53
CA VAL A 102 -0.32 1.65 1.97
C VAL A 102 -0.62 3.06 2.41
N TYR A 103 -1.07 3.17 3.64
CA TYR A 103 -1.42 4.45 4.26
C TYR A 103 -0.46 4.76 5.40
N GLY A 104 0.00 6.00 5.45
CA GLY A 104 0.70 6.56 6.59
C GLY A 104 -0.31 6.81 7.70
N LEU A 105 -0.16 6.08 8.80
CA LEU A 105 -1.08 6.11 9.93
C LEU A 105 -0.65 7.18 10.93
N GLY A 106 -1.63 7.95 11.41
CA GLY A 106 -1.44 8.88 12.52
C GLY A 106 -0.34 9.92 12.30
N PHE A 107 -0.40 10.73 11.25
CA PHE A 107 0.50 11.89 11.14
C PHE A 107 0.33 12.92 12.28
N THR A 108 -0.67 12.76 13.15
CA THR A 108 -0.89 13.55 14.36
C THR A 108 -0.48 12.86 15.67
N SER A 109 -0.11 11.57 15.66
CA SER A 109 0.36 10.85 16.86
C SER A 109 1.54 9.92 16.56
N GLU A 110 2.69 10.17 17.21
CA GLU A 110 3.90 9.35 17.03
C GLU A 110 3.65 7.86 17.34
N ASP A 111 2.76 7.57 18.28
CA ASP A 111 2.38 6.21 18.68
C ASP A 111 1.72 5.39 17.57
N ILE A 112 1.09 6.05 16.58
CA ILE A 112 0.43 5.37 15.46
C ILE A 112 1.37 5.30 14.25
N ARG A 113 2.27 6.28 14.06
CA ARG A 113 3.28 6.27 12.99
C ARG A 113 4.17 5.03 13.02
N ARG A 114 4.46 4.47 14.21
CA ARG A 114 5.25 3.24 14.33
C ARG A 114 4.61 2.03 13.63
N PHE A 115 3.28 2.03 13.50
CA PHE A 115 2.54 0.97 12.81
C PHE A 115 2.45 1.17 11.29
N SER A 116 2.84 2.33 10.77
CA SER A 116 2.90 2.56 9.32
C SER A 116 3.90 1.61 8.65
N TYR A 117 3.61 1.23 7.41
CA TYR A 117 4.50 0.45 6.56
C TYR A 117 5.91 1.08 6.48
N LYS A 118 6.96 0.26 6.52
CA LYS A 118 8.36 0.71 6.63
C LYS A 118 9.18 0.52 5.37
N GLY A 119 8.62 -0.17 4.38
CA GLY A 119 9.26 -0.29 3.08
C GLY A 119 9.51 1.06 2.43
N VAL A 120 10.61 1.15 1.68
CA VAL A 120 11.02 2.33 0.93
C VAL A 120 11.27 1.98 -0.53
N LEU A 121 11.19 2.99 -1.37
CA LEU A 121 11.62 2.95 -2.76
C LEU A 121 13.14 2.74 -2.87
N PRO A 122 13.67 2.38 -4.05
CA PRO A 122 15.12 2.25 -4.27
C PRO A 122 15.94 3.51 -3.95
N CYS A 123 15.32 4.70 -4.01
CA CYS A 123 15.93 5.97 -3.63
C CYS A 123 15.89 6.26 -2.12
N GLY A 124 15.35 5.35 -1.30
CA GLY A 124 15.24 5.49 0.15
C GLY A 124 14.01 6.29 0.62
N VAL A 125 13.13 6.70 -0.29
CA VAL A 125 11.91 7.46 0.04
C VAL A 125 10.75 6.51 0.33
N GLY A 126 9.97 6.79 1.38
CA GLY A 126 8.78 6.01 1.76
C GLY A 126 7.75 6.87 2.50
N LEU A 127 6.79 6.24 3.18
CA LEU A 127 5.75 6.94 3.95
C LEU A 127 6.36 7.90 4.99
N GLY A 128 5.78 9.10 5.07
CA GLY A 128 6.21 10.17 5.99
C GLY A 128 7.44 10.97 5.57
N ALA A 129 8.12 10.59 4.48
CA ALA A 129 9.12 11.46 3.84
C ALA A 129 8.44 12.61 3.08
N LEU A 130 9.20 13.64 2.70
CA LEU A 130 8.68 14.73 1.88
C LEU A 130 8.43 14.25 0.45
N VAL A 131 7.31 14.68 -0.15
CA VAL A 131 7.00 14.39 -1.57
C VAL A 131 8.07 14.99 -2.48
N VAL A 132 8.58 16.19 -2.17
CA VAL A 132 9.68 16.85 -2.93
C VAL A 132 10.96 16.00 -2.99
N GLY A 133 11.16 15.08 -2.05
CA GLY A 133 12.30 14.15 -2.03
C GLY A 133 12.33 13.18 -3.21
N LEU A 134 11.22 13.03 -3.95
CA LEU A 134 11.13 12.19 -5.15
C LEU A 134 11.58 12.90 -6.43
N LEU A 135 11.52 14.25 -6.49
CA LEU A 135 11.82 15.02 -7.70
C LEU A 135 13.22 14.75 -8.31
N PRO A 136 14.27 14.43 -7.53
CA PRO A 136 15.56 14.06 -8.12
C PRO A 136 15.56 12.71 -8.86
N PHE A 137 14.55 11.87 -8.66
CA PHE A 137 14.51 10.48 -9.11
C PHE A 137 13.33 10.18 -10.05
N ALA A 138 12.24 10.93 -9.92
CA ALA A 138 11.00 10.72 -10.66
C ALA A 138 10.44 12.05 -11.17
N ASN A 139 9.77 11.99 -12.33
CA ASN A 139 8.87 13.06 -12.75
C ASN A 139 7.55 12.86 -12.01
N LEU A 140 7.01 13.91 -11.38
CA LEU A 140 5.73 13.83 -10.69
C LEU A 140 4.68 14.68 -11.43
N GLU A 141 3.59 14.05 -11.84
CA GLU A 141 2.41 14.73 -12.38
C GLU A 141 1.30 14.73 -11.34
N PHE A 142 0.81 15.91 -10.96
CA PHE A 142 -0.28 16.03 -10.00
C PHE A 142 -1.65 16.00 -10.70
N ASP A 143 -2.49 15.06 -10.30
CA ASP A 143 -3.90 15.02 -10.69
C ASP A 143 -4.76 15.63 -9.57
N SER A 144 -5.43 16.75 -9.90
CA SER A 144 -6.30 17.45 -8.96
C SER A 144 -7.65 16.78 -8.73
N ALA A 145 -8.10 15.90 -9.63
CA ALA A 145 -9.36 15.18 -9.47
C ALA A 145 -9.19 14.03 -8.47
N GLU A 146 -8.08 13.32 -8.56
CA GLU A 146 -7.76 12.21 -7.65
C GLU A 146 -7.06 12.70 -6.38
N GLU A 147 -6.36 13.84 -6.43
CA GLU A 147 -5.50 14.38 -5.35
C GLU A 147 -4.21 13.56 -5.12
N TRP A 148 -3.64 13.03 -6.21
CA TRP A 148 -2.44 12.17 -6.23
C TRP A 148 -1.36 12.71 -7.16
N PHE A 149 -0.12 12.35 -6.86
CA PHE A 149 1.00 12.50 -7.78
C PHE A 149 1.33 11.16 -8.43
N TYR A 150 1.42 11.16 -9.75
CA TYR A 150 1.79 10.01 -10.56
C TYR A 150 3.27 10.09 -10.90
N GLY A 151 3.99 9.01 -10.57
CA GLY A 151 5.40 8.83 -10.89
C GLY A 151 5.58 8.50 -12.37
N GLY A 152 6.50 9.23 -13.01
CA GLY A 152 6.93 9.03 -14.39
C GLY A 152 8.40 8.63 -14.49
N GLY A 153 8.78 7.98 -15.59
CA GLY A 153 10.15 7.59 -15.92
C GLY A 153 10.56 6.31 -15.20
N GLY A 154 11.62 6.35 -14.39
CA GLY A 154 12.09 5.17 -13.64
C GLY A 154 11.13 4.70 -12.53
N TYR A 155 10.02 5.42 -12.33
CA TYR A 155 9.03 5.21 -11.28
C TYR A 155 7.60 5.10 -11.85
N ASP A 156 7.46 4.74 -13.13
CA ASP A 156 6.16 4.45 -13.71
C ASP A 156 5.39 3.42 -12.85
N GLY A 157 4.08 3.64 -12.70
CA GLY A 157 3.21 2.82 -11.87
C GLY A 157 3.38 3.05 -10.36
N LEU A 158 4.04 4.13 -9.94
CA LEU A 158 3.98 4.65 -8.58
C LEU A 158 2.96 5.78 -8.50
N GLU A 159 2.09 5.74 -7.49
CA GLU A 159 1.25 6.87 -7.12
C GLU A 159 1.54 7.24 -5.66
N VAL A 160 1.62 8.53 -5.36
CA VAL A 160 1.82 9.04 -3.99
C VAL A 160 0.80 10.11 -3.66
N SER A 161 0.28 10.06 -2.44
CA SER A 161 -0.59 11.12 -1.92
C SER A 161 0.14 11.95 -0.88
N GLY A 162 -0.25 13.21 -0.76
CA GLY A 162 0.25 14.16 0.22
C GLY A 162 -0.90 14.87 0.93
N TRP A 163 -1.01 16.18 0.74
CA TRP A 163 -2.09 16.99 1.31
C TRP A 163 -3.20 17.34 0.30
N GLY A 164 -3.19 16.68 -0.86
CA GLY A 164 -4.19 16.86 -1.91
C GLY A 164 -4.08 18.17 -2.68
N VAL A 165 -2.91 18.79 -2.66
CA VAL A 165 -2.60 20.03 -3.38
C VAL A 165 -1.25 19.91 -4.09
N ARG A 166 -1.00 20.80 -5.05
CA ARG A 166 0.24 20.80 -5.81
C ARG A 166 1.46 21.10 -4.95
N LEU A 167 2.63 20.65 -5.41
CA LEU A 167 3.90 20.92 -4.74
C LEU A 167 4.30 22.40 -4.78
N GLU A 168 3.84 23.17 -5.77
CA GLU A 168 4.11 24.61 -5.81
C GLU A 168 3.37 25.37 -4.71
N ASP A 169 2.20 24.87 -4.31
CA ASP A 169 1.37 25.47 -3.27
C ASP A 169 1.83 25.03 -1.88
N GLU A 170 2.13 23.74 -1.70
CA GLU A 170 2.63 23.16 -0.44
C GLU A 170 3.86 22.27 -0.69
N PRO A 171 5.08 22.82 -0.70
CA PRO A 171 6.30 22.08 -1.01
C PRO A 171 6.76 21.12 0.10
N ASP A 172 6.34 21.39 1.35
CA ASP A 172 6.73 20.63 2.54
C ASP A 172 5.78 19.45 2.84
N GLN A 173 4.86 19.15 1.92
CA GLN A 173 3.92 18.05 2.11
C GLN A 173 4.66 16.70 2.22
N ILE A 174 4.20 15.89 3.17
CA ILE A 174 4.72 14.55 3.42
C ILE A 174 3.89 13.51 2.68
N ILE A 175 4.51 12.39 2.32
CA ILE A 175 3.86 11.26 1.69
C ILE A 175 2.93 10.60 2.71
N THR A 176 1.61 10.72 2.48
CA THR A 176 0.56 10.19 3.34
C THR A 176 0.03 8.84 2.89
N ALA A 177 0.20 8.50 1.62
CA ALA A 177 -0.08 7.17 1.08
C ALA A 177 0.79 6.89 -0.14
N MET A 178 1.03 5.61 -0.41
CA MET A 178 1.73 5.15 -1.62
C MET A 178 0.97 4.00 -2.23
N CYS A 179 0.89 3.97 -3.55
CA CYS A 179 0.24 2.93 -4.33
C CYS A 179 1.20 2.45 -5.41
N VAL A 180 1.21 1.14 -5.66
CA VAL A 180 1.81 0.57 -6.87
C VAL A 180 0.70 -0.01 -7.74
N ILE A 181 0.75 0.34 -9.01
CA ILE A 181 -0.15 -0.13 -10.08
C ILE A 181 0.68 -0.70 -11.23
N PRO A 182 0.11 -1.44 -12.19
CA PRO A 182 0.86 -1.98 -13.31
C PRO A 182 1.43 -0.84 -14.17
N GLY A 183 2.62 -1.03 -14.72
CA GLY A 183 3.23 -0.07 -15.65
C GLY A 183 2.41 0.01 -16.94
N GLY A 184 2.31 1.23 -17.48
CA GLY A 184 1.63 1.53 -18.76
C GLY A 184 2.40 1.08 -20.00
#